data_AF-A0A1L9B4K6-F1
#
_entry.id   AF-A0A1L9B4K6-F1
#
_cell.length_a   1.000
_cell.length_b   1.000
_cell.length_c   1.000
_cell.angle_alpha   90.00
_cell.angle_beta   90.00
_cell.angle_gamma   90.00
#
_symmetry.space_group_name_H-M   'P 1'
#
loop_
_entity.id
_entity.type
_entity.pdbx_description
1 polymer ?
#
loop_
_entity_poly.entity_id
_entity_poly.type
_entity_poly.pdbx_seq_one_letter_code
_entity_poly.pdbx_strand_id
1 'polypeptide(L)'
;MELAAALVPESQTALLTALFQAKVSAFDASRYDPRFEAFASLSADWRMDYLRGLASGLSSDFLLSGFRLLDTLGMSRERLFRSLPMSSGPVPEECLLDLFDFMGSELSSAYIPVSLWELCGELPGFAGLLAATPWRSLSAEAAWHLAYGLSSFSDSREGRSREWGAVRRLHPRLLRLLERIPASHQQRAVQMVFHVLGRRGAKWSGPDWLESTTFRLVERLCGPPFATAGRFVYVLQPLLLHPSPEVRGRLVRASERSLLRLEEGCSRGDLMGLVGEGMLALVAHHAMLVLDAMEACPETLVRTAQLLGTPHKEAQAALLEDFARHPWVREDPFQWPPGVLAASLREHCVDGVESPLPRKARLAWEAGEALTPAQTERALRLASTQLPRLRLQVLARGVLAFLRGSLAADVGDTRVRHALQMARLVEGGNRRGLRRLLNHYFAGERDFIVHHPASRAWFARHPRVKPETWLTGPVLCREVPGWGRVTLALERDALEVLRMGTYVGSCFGLNGMYAESAAAVALDVNKRVLYARDSRGSVLARQLLAISDDDTLVPFSVYPKSTAPALQALFLDYDLAFAEALGLPLNDGREDAEVELVLSTSFWHDGAWDFTTPEAETAAWSSPAPVSHP
;
A
#
# COMPACT_ATOMS: atom_id res chain seq x y z
N MET A 1 -14.55 48.46 -25.19
CA MET A 1 -14.21 49.86 -25.51
C MET A 1 -14.48 50.79 -24.32
N GLU A 2 -15.72 50.88 -23.82
CA GLU A 2 -16.05 51.68 -22.61
C GLU A 2 -15.19 51.29 -21.40
N LEU A 3 -15.01 49.98 -21.17
CA LEU A 3 -14.13 49.45 -20.13
C LEU A 3 -12.66 49.90 -20.29
N ALA A 4 -12.16 49.90 -21.53
CA ALA A 4 -10.79 50.31 -21.82
C ALA A 4 -10.63 51.81 -21.61
N ALA A 5 -11.64 52.63 -21.95
CA ALA A 5 -11.61 54.07 -21.75
C ALA A 5 -11.51 54.49 -20.28
N ALA A 6 -11.90 53.62 -19.34
CA ALA A 6 -11.83 53.85 -17.90
C ALA A 6 -10.47 53.47 -17.27
N LEU A 7 -9.54 52.88 -18.03
CA LEU A 7 -8.25 52.40 -17.53
C LEU A 7 -7.11 53.37 -17.91
N VAL A 8 -5.98 53.29 -17.19
CA VAL A 8 -4.74 53.99 -17.57
C VAL A 8 -4.20 53.45 -18.91
N PRO A 9 -3.53 54.27 -19.76
CA PRO A 9 -3.17 53.92 -21.15
C PRO A 9 -2.47 52.55 -21.35
N GLU A 10 -1.57 52.18 -20.44
CA GLU A 10 -0.87 50.88 -20.47
C GLU A 10 -1.86 49.71 -20.30
N SER A 11 -2.78 49.83 -19.35
CA SER A 11 -3.87 48.87 -19.10
C SER A 11 -4.90 48.84 -20.23
N GLN A 12 -5.14 49.96 -20.94
CA GLN A 12 -6.00 49.99 -22.12
C GLN A 12 -5.42 49.11 -23.23
N THR A 13 -4.14 49.30 -23.54
CA THR A 13 -3.43 48.55 -24.60
C THR A 13 -3.36 47.06 -24.26
N ALA A 14 -3.04 46.75 -23.01
CA ALA A 14 -3.07 45.40 -22.45
C ALA A 14 -4.42 44.71 -22.64
N LEU A 15 -5.51 45.37 -22.24
CA LEU A 15 -6.87 44.85 -22.32
C LEU A 15 -7.32 44.65 -23.76
N LEU A 16 -7.11 45.62 -24.64
CA LEU A 16 -7.50 45.53 -26.05
C LEU A 16 -6.73 44.41 -26.77
N THR A 17 -5.43 44.25 -26.47
CA THR A 17 -4.61 43.17 -27.02
C THR A 17 -5.10 41.80 -26.56
N ALA A 18 -5.36 41.65 -25.26
CA ALA A 18 -5.85 40.39 -24.70
C ALA A 18 -7.27 40.05 -25.21
N LEU A 19 -8.17 41.03 -25.34
CA LEU A 19 -9.50 40.83 -25.94
C LEU A 19 -9.42 40.34 -27.38
N PHE A 20 -8.53 40.95 -28.18
CA PHE A 20 -8.30 40.55 -29.56
C PHE A 20 -7.74 39.12 -29.67
N GLN A 21 -6.78 38.77 -28.81
CA GLN A 21 -6.15 37.45 -28.80
C GLN A 21 -7.09 36.37 -28.26
N ALA A 22 -7.90 36.66 -27.25
CA ALA A 22 -8.72 35.66 -26.55
C ALA A 22 -9.85 35.11 -27.42
N LYS A 23 -10.21 35.78 -28.52
CA LYS A 23 -11.36 35.46 -29.37
C LYS A 23 -12.65 35.30 -28.56
N VAL A 24 -12.74 36.04 -27.47
CA VAL A 24 -13.83 35.95 -26.49
C VAL A 24 -15.03 36.75 -27.02
N SER A 25 -16.24 36.20 -26.93
CA SER A 25 -17.48 36.89 -27.25
C SER A 25 -17.76 38.06 -26.31
N ALA A 26 -18.84 38.81 -26.53
CA ALA A 26 -19.28 39.83 -25.57
C ALA A 26 -19.36 39.26 -24.14
N PHE A 27 -18.77 39.95 -23.18
CA PHE A 27 -18.86 39.64 -21.75
C PHE A 27 -19.49 40.83 -21.01
N ASP A 28 -20.11 40.55 -19.88
CA ASP A 28 -20.76 41.56 -19.05
C ASP A 28 -19.70 42.46 -18.39
N ALA A 29 -19.59 43.69 -18.87
CA ALA A 29 -18.61 44.67 -18.40
C ALA A 29 -18.76 45.01 -16.91
N SER A 30 -19.93 44.79 -16.31
CA SER A 30 -20.16 45.00 -14.88
C SER A 30 -19.40 44.01 -13.99
N ARG A 31 -18.92 42.90 -14.55
CA ARG A 31 -18.15 41.87 -13.83
C ARG A 31 -16.65 42.14 -13.79
N TYR A 32 -16.19 43.09 -14.60
CA TYR A 32 -14.81 43.56 -14.58
C TYR A 32 -14.65 44.58 -13.47
N ASP A 33 -13.61 44.45 -12.64
CA ASP A 33 -13.29 45.48 -11.66
C ASP A 33 -12.35 46.53 -12.29
N PRO A 34 -12.83 47.76 -12.58
CA PRO A 34 -12.01 48.80 -13.17
C PRO A 34 -10.89 49.30 -12.25
N ARG A 35 -10.92 48.98 -10.94
CA ARG A 35 -9.85 49.30 -9.99
C ARG A 35 -8.64 48.37 -10.11
N PHE A 36 -8.66 47.43 -11.06
CA PHE A 36 -7.61 46.46 -11.24
C PHE A 36 -6.39 47.04 -11.99
N GLU A 37 -5.60 47.86 -11.30
CA GLU A 37 -4.30 48.37 -11.79
C GLU A 37 -3.31 47.22 -12.10
N ALA A 38 -3.44 46.10 -11.39
CA ALA A 38 -2.64 44.90 -11.60
C ALA A 38 -3.01 44.10 -12.86
N PHE A 39 -4.03 44.49 -13.64
CA PHE A 39 -4.30 43.83 -14.93
C PHE A 39 -3.13 43.93 -15.89
N ALA A 40 -2.48 45.10 -15.93
CA ALA A 40 -1.33 45.32 -16.80
C ALA A 40 -0.07 44.58 -16.32
N SER A 41 0.04 44.27 -15.02
CA SER A 41 1.16 43.52 -14.47
C SER A 41 1.03 42.01 -14.67
N LEU A 42 -0.17 41.51 -14.97
CA LEU A 42 -0.35 40.12 -15.39
C LEU A 42 0.34 39.87 -16.74
N SER A 43 0.94 38.68 -16.88
CA SER A 43 1.46 38.22 -18.17
C SER A 43 0.34 38.17 -19.22
N ALA A 44 0.70 38.23 -20.51
CA ALA A 44 -0.28 38.16 -21.61
C ALA A 44 -1.21 36.95 -21.47
N ASP A 45 -0.63 35.83 -21.10
CA ASP A 45 -1.28 34.57 -20.86
C ASP A 45 -2.32 34.58 -19.73
N TRP A 46 -2.04 35.26 -18.62
CA TRP A 46 -2.97 35.34 -17.50
C TRP A 46 -4.11 36.31 -17.77
N ARG A 47 -3.83 37.41 -18.49
CA ARG A 47 -4.87 38.33 -19.00
C ARG A 47 -5.88 37.61 -19.88
N MET A 48 -5.39 36.70 -20.73
CA MET A 48 -6.23 35.92 -21.63
C MET A 48 -7.21 35.03 -20.86
N ASP A 49 -6.73 34.31 -19.85
CA ASP A 49 -7.60 33.42 -19.09
C ASP A 49 -8.53 34.17 -18.12
N TYR A 50 -8.10 35.33 -17.61
CA TYR A 50 -8.98 36.24 -16.89
C TYR A 50 -10.18 36.63 -17.76
N LEU A 51 -9.94 37.06 -19.00
CA LEU A 51 -10.99 37.46 -19.93
C LEU A 51 -11.88 36.28 -20.33
N ARG A 52 -11.30 35.09 -20.54
CA ARG A 52 -12.08 33.86 -20.76
C ARG A 52 -12.98 33.55 -19.56
N GLY A 53 -12.46 33.65 -18.34
CA GLY A 53 -13.22 33.45 -17.12
C GLY A 53 -14.39 34.42 -16.98
N LEU A 54 -14.15 35.72 -17.19
CA LEU A 54 -15.21 36.73 -17.17
C LEU A 54 -16.31 36.44 -18.20
N ALA A 55 -15.92 36.02 -19.41
CA ALA A 55 -16.88 35.65 -20.45
C ALA A 55 -17.61 34.34 -20.19
N SER A 56 -17.01 33.41 -19.46
CA SER A 56 -17.69 32.24 -18.91
C SER A 56 -18.59 32.58 -17.72
N GLY A 57 -18.62 33.85 -17.30
CA GLY A 57 -19.50 34.33 -16.24
C GLY A 57 -18.89 34.28 -14.84
N LEU A 58 -17.57 34.12 -14.73
CA LEU A 58 -16.87 34.28 -13.45
C LEU A 58 -16.76 35.77 -13.10
N SER A 59 -16.49 36.04 -11.83
CA SER A 59 -16.31 37.38 -11.27
C SER A 59 -14.83 37.69 -11.19
N SER A 60 -14.51 38.98 -11.31
CA SER A 60 -13.13 39.47 -11.16
C SER A 60 -12.50 38.96 -9.86
N ASP A 61 -13.12 39.18 -8.71
CA ASP A 61 -12.56 38.81 -7.39
C ASP A 61 -12.21 37.32 -7.28
N PHE A 62 -13.07 36.46 -7.84
CA PHE A 62 -12.84 35.02 -7.82
C PHE A 62 -11.62 34.64 -8.66
N LEU A 63 -11.51 35.18 -9.88
CA LEU A 63 -10.37 34.93 -10.76
C LEU A 63 -9.06 35.47 -10.15
N LEU A 64 -9.11 36.67 -9.58
CA LEU A 64 -7.93 37.31 -8.99
C LEU A 64 -7.42 36.60 -7.75
N SER A 65 -8.30 36.06 -6.91
CA SER A 65 -7.87 35.23 -5.77
C SER A 65 -7.15 33.97 -6.23
N GLY A 66 -7.63 33.31 -7.30
CA GLY A 66 -6.94 32.16 -7.89
C GLY A 66 -5.55 32.52 -8.44
N PHE A 67 -5.43 33.70 -9.04
CA PHE A 67 -4.16 34.20 -9.56
C PHE A 67 -3.13 34.49 -8.46
N ARG A 68 -3.54 35.21 -7.42
CA ARG A 68 -2.67 35.48 -6.27
C ARG A 68 -2.23 34.19 -5.59
N LEU A 69 -3.14 33.21 -5.48
CA LEU A 69 -2.82 31.90 -4.93
C LEU A 69 -1.74 31.20 -5.77
N LEU A 70 -1.88 31.13 -7.08
CA LEU A 70 -0.85 30.53 -7.95
C LEU A 70 0.50 31.22 -7.86
N ASP A 71 0.50 32.56 -7.89
CA ASP A 71 1.72 33.38 -7.80
C ASP A 71 2.45 33.12 -6.48
N THR A 72 1.71 33.15 -5.37
CA THR A 72 2.25 32.87 -4.03
C THR A 72 2.79 31.44 -3.92
N LEU A 73 2.13 30.47 -4.56
CA LEU A 73 2.54 29.07 -4.56
C LEU A 73 3.64 28.74 -5.58
N GLY A 74 4.10 29.71 -6.39
CA GLY A 74 5.08 29.50 -7.45
C GLY A 74 4.61 28.51 -8.53
N MET A 75 3.30 28.40 -8.74
CA MET A 75 2.70 27.42 -9.64
C MET A 75 2.56 27.93 -11.08
N SER A 76 2.85 27.05 -12.05
CA SER A 76 2.63 27.34 -13.46
C SER A 76 1.15 27.45 -13.81
N ARG A 77 0.81 28.41 -14.67
CA ARG A 77 -0.51 28.63 -15.29
C ARG A 77 -1.21 27.36 -15.78
N GLU A 78 -0.48 26.44 -16.39
CA GLU A 78 -1.01 25.24 -17.06
C GLU A 78 -1.85 24.33 -16.17
N ARG A 79 -1.73 24.44 -14.84
CA ARG A 79 -2.50 23.65 -13.88
C ARG A 79 -3.90 24.21 -13.60
N LEU A 80 -4.08 25.53 -13.55
CA LEU A 80 -5.35 26.18 -13.14
C LEU A 80 -6.39 26.27 -14.27
N PHE A 81 -5.96 26.11 -15.53
CA PHE A 81 -6.82 26.31 -16.70
C PHE A 81 -7.04 25.06 -17.55
N ARG A 82 -6.82 23.86 -16.99
CA ARG A 82 -7.33 22.65 -17.65
C ARG A 82 -8.86 22.68 -17.76
N SER A 83 -9.55 23.31 -16.79
CA SER A 83 -10.96 23.66 -16.85
C SER A 83 -11.28 24.81 -15.90
N LEU A 84 -11.72 25.96 -16.42
CA LEU A 84 -12.24 27.05 -15.59
C LEU A 84 -13.47 26.59 -14.78
N PRO A 85 -13.64 27.03 -13.52
CA PRO A 85 -14.86 26.79 -12.75
C PRO A 85 -16.10 27.33 -13.46
N MET A 86 -17.26 26.74 -13.17
CA MET A 86 -18.54 27.11 -13.80
C MET A 86 -19.21 28.34 -13.18
N SER A 87 -18.81 28.72 -11.96
CA SER A 87 -19.40 29.82 -11.21
C SER A 87 -18.39 30.42 -10.24
N SER A 88 -18.65 31.64 -9.81
CA SER A 88 -17.92 32.28 -8.73
C SER A 88 -18.51 31.94 -7.38
N GLY A 89 -17.65 31.90 -6.36
CA GLY A 89 -18.03 31.94 -4.97
C GLY A 89 -17.07 32.82 -4.17
N PRO A 90 -17.42 33.16 -2.92
CA PRO A 90 -16.45 33.77 -2.01
C PRO A 90 -15.25 32.83 -1.83
N VAL A 91 -14.05 33.38 -1.66
CA VAL A 91 -12.83 32.61 -1.45
C VAL A 91 -12.17 33.12 -0.16
N PRO A 92 -11.94 32.25 0.85
CA PRO A 92 -11.22 32.65 2.05
C PRO A 92 -9.71 32.57 1.78
N GLU A 93 -9.20 33.49 0.95
CA GLU A 93 -7.83 33.46 0.42
C GLU A 93 -6.77 33.36 1.53
N GLU A 94 -6.88 34.20 2.56
CA GLU A 94 -5.98 34.16 3.71
C GLU A 94 -5.99 32.80 4.42
N CYS A 95 -7.15 32.14 4.51
CA CYS A 95 -7.27 30.81 5.11
C CYS A 95 -6.58 29.74 4.25
N LEU A 96 -6.68 29.82 2.92
CA LEU A 96 -6.01 28.88 2.01
C LEU A 96 -4.49 29.02 2.05
N LEU A 97 -3.99 30.25 2.13
CA LEU A 97 -2.56 30.55 2.30
C LEU A 97 -2.06 30.10 3.68
N ASP A 98 -2.78 30.44 4.75
CA ASP A 98 -2.45 30.01 6.11
C ASP A 98 -2.41 28.48 6.24
N LEU A 99 -3.37 27.78 5.61
CA LEU A 99 -3.40 26.33 5.55
C LEU A 99 -2.19 25.77 4.79
N PHE A 100 -1.83 26.35 3.65
CA PHE A 100 -0.66 25.94 2.87
C PHE A 100 0.64 26.07 3.68
N ASP A 101 0.82 27.22 4.33
CA ASP A 101 1.98 27.49 5.18
C ASP A 101 2.01 26.54 6.39
N PHE A 102 0.85 26.28 7.01
CA PHE A 102 0.73 25.41 8.17
C PHE A 102 1.09 23.94 7.87
N MET A 103 0.71 23.44 6.69
CA MET A 103 1.01 22.06 6.29
C MET A 103 2.52 21.85 5.99
N GLY A 104 3.26 22.92 5.70
CA GLY A 104 4.68 22.84 5.32
C GLY A 104 4.91 22.30 3.91
N SER A 105 6.03 22.68 3.28
CA SER A 105 6.35 22.34 1.88
C SER A 105 6.55 20.85 1.60
N GLU A 106 6.97 20.07 2.60
CA GLU A 106 7.21 18.63 2.45
C GLU A 106 5.92 17.82 2.31
N LEU A 107 4.85 18.29 2.96
CA LEU A 107 3.53 17.67 2.88
C LEU A 107 2.69 18.33 1.80
N SER A 108 2.84 19.65 1.58
CA SER A 108 1.96 20.41 0.72
C SER A 108 2.25 20.17 -0.77
N SER A 109 1.36 19.41 -1.40
CA SER A 109 1.23 19.49 -2.84
C SER A 109 0.53 20.81 -3.17
N ALA A 110 1.25 21.74 -3.80
CA ALA A 110 0.75 23.08 -4.14
C ALA A 110 -0.60 23.08 -4.89
N TYR A 111 -1.00 21.95 -5.49
CA TYR A 111 -2.32 21.83 -6.13
C TYR A 111 -3.50 21.85 -5.14
N ILE A 112 -3.34 21.49 -3.87
CA ILE A 112 -4.49 21.37 -2.93
C ILE A 112 -5.20 22.71 -2.74
N PRO A 113 -4.53 23.82 -2.37
CA PRO A 113 -5.19 25.11 -2.24
C PRO A 113 -5.92 25.53 -3.52
N VAL A 114 -5.33 25.26 -4.70
CA VAL A 114 -5.94 25.56 -6.00
C VAL A 114 -7.23 24.76 -6.21
N SER A 115 -7.20 23.46 -5.93
CA SER A 115 -8.41 22.63 -6.01
C SER A 115 -9.50 23.07 -5.02
N LEU A 116 -9.12 23.51 -3.81
CA LEU A 116 -10.09 24.06 -2.86
C LEU A 116 -10.67 25.40 -3.34
N TRP A 117 -9.88 26.25 -3.98
CA TRP A 117 -10.33 27.48 -4.63
C TRP A 117 -11.34 27.20 -5.75
N GLU A 118 -11.08 26.21 -6.62
CA GLU A 118 -12.02 25.81 -7.67
C GLU A 118 -13.37 25.39 -7.06
N LEU A 119 -13.33 24.59 -5.99
CA LEU A 119 -14.52 24.11 -5.29
C LEU A 119 -15.30 25.24 -4.58
N CYS A 120 -14.66 26.34 -4.17
CA CYS A 120 -15.36 27.53 -3.68
C CYS A 120 -16.28 28.13 -4.75
N GLY A 121 -15.87 28.08 -6.02
CA GLY A 121 -16.68 28.52 -7.15
C GLY A 121 -17.86 27.59 -7.45
N GLU A 122 -17.69 26.30 -7.23
CA GLU A 122 -18.65 25.28 -7.66
C GLU A 122 -19.66 24.84 -6.58
N LEU A 123 -19.25 24.85 -5.31
CA LEU A 123 -20.00 24.24 -4.21
C LEU A 123 -20.55 25.31 -3.25
N PRO A 124 -21.88 25.50 -3.17
CA PRO A 124 -22.48 26.51 -2.31
C PRO A 124 -22.12 26.32 -0.83
N GLY A 125 -21.53 27.37 -0.23
CA GLY A 125 -21.13 27.39 1.17
C GLY A 125 -19.79 26.72 1.47
N PHE A 126 -19.05 26.23 0.46
CA PHE A 126 -17.75 25.58 0.65
C PHE A 126 -16.71 26.52 1.28
N ALA A 127 -16.66 27.76 0.80
CA ALA A 127 -15.83 28.82 1.37
C ALA A 127 -16.07 29.06 2.87
N GLY A 128 -17.35 29.09 3.28
CA GLY A 128 -17.72 29.22 4.67
C GLY A 128 -17.29 28.02 5.51
N LEU A 129 -17.34 26.81 4.93
CA LEU A 129 -16.82 25.60 5.58
C LEU A 129 -15.31 25.69 5.79
N LEU A 130 -14.54 26.09 4.77
CA LEU A 130 -13.09 26.27 4.88
C LEU A 130 -12.72 27.29 5.96
N ALA A 131 -13.38 28.45 5.95
CA ALA A 131 -13.14 29.51 6.92
C ALA A 131 -13.54 29.13 8.36
N ALA A 132 -14.59 28.30 8.52
CA ALA A 132 -15.04 27.83 9.82
C ALA A 132 -14.24 26.63 10.35
N THR A 133 -13.34 26.05 9.56
CA THR A 133 -12.52 24.90 9.96
C THR A 133 -11.35 25.39 10.82
N PRO A 134 -11.19 24.92 12.06
CA PRO A 134 -10.09 25.34 12.93
C PRO A 134 -8.80 24.61 12.56
N TRP A 135 -8.22 24.89 11.39
CA TRP A 135 -7.06 24.16 10.84
C TRP A 135 -5.91 24.03 11.83
N ARG A 136 -5.60 25.11 12.56
CA ARG A 136 -4.51 25.16 13.54
C ARG A 136 -4.78 24.41 14.85
N SER A 137 -6.00 23.91 15.07
CA SER A 137 -6.28 23.01 16.20
C SER A 137 -6.07 21.53 15.83
N LEU A 138 -5.76 21.22 14.57
CA LEU A 138 -5.43 19.89 14.09
C LEU A 138 -3.91 19.72 14.00
N SER A 139 -3.41 18.48 13.92
CA SER A 139 -2.04 18.24 13.44
C SER A 139 -1.92 18.64 11.97
N ALA A 140 -0.71 19.03 11.55
CA ALA A 140 -0.45 19.44 10.16
C ALA A 140 -0.82 18.33 9.17
N GLU A 141 -0.51 17.07 9.51
CA GLU A 141 -0.85 15.90 8.71
C GLU A 141 -2.37 15.67 8.63
N ALA A 142 -3.10 15.87 9.73
CA ALA A 142 -4.55 15.75 9.74
C ALA A 142 -5.23 16.85 8.93
N ALA A 143 -4.76 18.09 9.05
CA ALA A 143 -5.19 19.23 8.25
C ALA A 143 -4.96 18.94 6.76
N TRP A 144 -3.77 18.43 6.40
CA TRP A 144 -3.45 18.03 5.03
C TRP A 144 -4.39 16.96 4.49
N HIS A 145 -4.59 15.87 5.23
CA HIS A 145 -5.48 14.80 4.78
C HIS A 145 -6.94 15.24 4.66
N LEU A 146 -7.39 16.15 5.53
CA LEU A 146 -8.73 16.71 5.49
C LEU A 146 -8.88 17.59 4.24
N ALA A 147 -7.92 18.47 3.99
CA ALA A 147 -7.86 19.32 2.80
C ALA A 147 -7.80 18.49 1.51
N TYR A 148 -6.93 17.49 1.45
CA TYR A 148 -6.82 16.56 0.33
C TYR A 148 -8.14 15.81 0.08
N GLY A 149 -8.75 15.29 1.15
CA GLY A 149 -10.04 14.62 1.07
C GLY A 149 -11.16 15.53 0.57
N LEU A 150 -11.19 16.78 1.02
CA LEU A 150 -12.12 17.81 0.53
C LEU A 150 -11.83 18.22 -0.92
N SER A 151 -10.59 18.12 -1.39
CA SER A 151 -10.25 18.40 -2.80
C SER A 151 -10.61 17.27 -3.77
N SER A 152 -10.89 16.06 -3.27
CA SER A 152 -11.00 14.83 -4.07
C SER A 152 -12.43 14.43 -4.47
N PHE A 153 -13.32 15.39 -4.73
CA PHE A 153 -14.70 15.10 -5.15
C PHE A 153 -14.78 14.43 -6.55
N SER A 154 -15.88 13.72 -6.83
CA SER A 154 -16.15 13.05 -8.12
C SER A 154 -15.93 13.98 -9.35
N ASP A 155 -15.34 13.44 -10.42
CA ASP A 155 -15.15 14.19 -11.68
C ASP A 155 -16.49 14.66 -12.29
N SER A 156 -17.57 13.88 -12.12
CA SER A 156 -18.91 14.25 -12.60
C SER A 156 -19.59 15.29 -11.69
N ARG A 157 -20.20 16.32 -12.30
CA ARG A 157 -20.88 17.42 -11.62
C ARG A 157 -22.00 16.96 -10.67
N GLU A 158 -22.86 16.06 -11.13
CA GLU A 158 -23.94 15.49 -10.32
C GLU A 158 -23.42 14.61 -9.16
N GLY A 159 -22.24 14.02 -9.34
CA GLY A 159 -21.50 13.39 -8.25
C GLY A 159 -21.13 14.42 -7.19
N ARG A 160 -20.40 15.48 -7.59
CA ARG A 160 -19.91 16.52 -6.67
C ARG A 160 -21.00 17.13 -5.80
N SER A 161 -22.13 17.55 -6.37
CA SER A 161 -23.20 18.19 -5.57
C SER A 161 -23.82 17.25 -4.53
N ARG A 162 -23.97 15.96 -4.84
CA ARG A 162 -24.48 14.97 -3.87
C ARG A 162 -23.46 14.67 -2.79
N GLU A 163 -22.20 14.50 -3.17
CA GLU A 163 -21.10 14.26 -2.25
C GLU A 163 -20.92 15.45 -1.30
N TRP A 164 -21.01 16.67 -1.83
CA TRP A 164 -20.96 17.90 -1.07
C TRP A 164 -22.04 17.99 0.02
N GLY A 165 -23.29 17.66 -0.32
CA GLY A 165 -24.38 17.66 0.66
C GLY A 165 -24.12 16.75 1.85
N ALA A 166 -23.46 15.60 1.62
CA ALA A 166 -23.04 14.71 2.68
C ALA A 166 -21.81 15.22 3.44
N VAL A 167 -20.77 15.68 2.75
CA VAL A 167 -19.58 16.26 3.39
C VAL A 167 -19.97 17.42 4.32
N ARG A 168 -20.85 18.33 3.88
CA ARG A 168 -21.32 19.46 4.70
C ARG A 168 -22.01 19.00 5.99
N ARG A 169 -22.73 17.87 5.95
CA ARG A 169 -23.36 17.27 7.14
C ARG A 169 -22.33 16.59 8.05
N LEU A 170 -21.37 15.89 7.47
CA LEU A 170 -20.36 15.10 8.18
C LEU A 170 -19.27 15.97 8.83
N HIS A 171 -18.92 17.07 8.19
CA HIS A 171 -17.76 17.87 8.55
C HIS A 171 -17.78 18.37 10.01
N PRO A 172 -18.87 18.98 10.53
CA PRO A 172 -18.90 19.39 11.94
C PRO A 172 -18.77 18.23 12.93
N ARG A 173 -19.23 17.03 12.54
CA ARG A 173 -19.10 15.82 13.36
C ARG A 173 -17.67 15.29 13.33
N LEU A 174 -17.02 15.34 12.16
CA LEU A 174 -15.61 15.00 12.01
C LEU A 174 -14.73 15.90 12.88
N LEU A 175 -14.94 17.22 12.87
CA LEU A 175 -14.18 18.14 13.72
C LEU A 175 -14.32 17.80 15.21
N ARG A 176 -15.56 17.60 15.70
CA ARG A 176 -15.80 17.16 17.09
C ARG A 176 -15.20 15.80 17.43
N LEU A 177 -15.04 14.91 16.44
CA LEU A 177 -14.35 13.66 16.64
C LEU A 177 -12.83 13.90 16.78
N LEU A 178 -12.25 14.71 15.90
CA LEU A 178 -10.81 15.02 15.91
C LEU A 178 -10.38 15.77 17.18
N GLU A 179 -11.24 16.63 17.74
CA GLU A 179 -11.02 17.28 19.04
C GLU A 179 -10.81 16.29 20.19
N ARG A 180 -11.38 15.09 20.09
CA ARG A 180 -11.29 14.03 21.12
C ARG A 180 -10.16 13.04 20.85
N ILE A 181 -9.53 13.12 19.67
CA ILE A 181 -8.48 12.20 19.24
C ILE A 181 -7.12 12.87 19.48
N PRO A 182 -6.14 12.16 20.07
CA PRO A 182 -4.78 12.67 20.23
C PRO A 182 -4.21 13.17 18.89
N ALA A 183 -3.49 14.29 18.90
CA ALA A 183 -2.93 14.91 17.69
C ALA A 183 -2.13 13.91 16.82
N SER A 184 -1.38 13.00 17.46
CA SER A 184 -0.61 11.93 16.82
C SER A 184 -1.45 10.92 16.02
N HIS A 185 -2.76 10.84 16.27
CA HIS A 185 -3.69 9.90 15.62
C HIS A 185 -4.76 10.58 14.76
N GLN A 186 -4.81 11.91 14.76
CA GLN A 186 -5.80 12.66 13.98
C GLN A 186 -5.67 12.39 12.47
N GLN A 187 -4.46 12.26 11.96
CA GLN A 187 -4.21 11.92 10.55
C GLN A 187 -4.92 10.61 10.17
N ARG A 188 -4.70 9.56 10.96
CA ARG A 188 -5.33 8.26 10.77
C ARG A 188 -6.85 8.37 10.86
N ALA A 189 -7.38 9.13 11.81
CA ALA A 189 -8.81 9.32 11.95
C ALA A 189 -9.46 9.91 10.69
N VAL A 190 -8.85 10.95 10.12
CA VAL A 190 -9.27 11.54 8.84
C VAL A 190 -9.21 10.48 7.73
N GLN A 191 -8.06 9.82 7.56
CA GLN A 191 -7.89 8.78 6.54
C GLN A 191 -8.96 7.68 6.64
N MET A 192 -9.27 7.21 7.85
CA MET A 192 -10.29 6.19 8.07
C MET A 192 -11.68 6.64 7.65
N VAL A 193 -12.08 7.85 8.04
CA VAL A 193 -13.40 8.41 7.68
C VAL A 193 -13.51 8.58 6.17
N PHE A 194 -12.52 9.19 5.53
CA PHE A 194 -12.50 9.37 4.07
C PHE A 194 -12.42 8.04 3.32
N HIS A 195 -11.68 7.05 3.83
CA HIS A 195 -11.59 5.74 3.19
C HIS A 195 -12.92 4.98 3.23
N VAL A 196 -13.68 5.07 4.32
CA VAL A 196 -14.95 4.36 4.47
C VAL A 196 -16.10 5.10 3.77
N LEU A 197 -16.15 6.43 3.90
CA LEU A 197 -17.26 7.25 3.42
C LEU A 197 -17.03 7.85 2.02
N GLY A 198 -15.78 7.98 1.59
CA GLY A 198 -15.40 8.65 0.34
C GLY A 198 -14.97 7.72 -0.81
N ARG A 199 -14.97 6.40 -0.64
CA ARG A 199 -14.54 5.48 -1.71
C ARG A 199 -15.54 5.50 -2.87
N ARG A 200 -15.03 5.70 -4.10
CA ARG A 200 -15.74 5.72 -5.39
C ARG A 200 -16.73 4.54 -5.53
N GLY A 201 -17.97 4.73 -5.09
CA GLY A 201 -19.02 3.70 -5.11
C GLY A 201 -19.96 3.80 -3.91
N ALA A 202 -19.40 3.96 -2.70
CA ALA A 202 -20.14 4.43 -1.54
C ALA A 202 -20.21 5.95 -1.66
N LYS A 203 -21.21 6.46 -2.39
CA LYS A 203 -21.50 7.90 -2.38
C LYS A 203 -21.55 8.32 -0.91
N TRP A 204 -20.92 9.45 -0.57
CA TRP A 204 -20.95 10.04 0.77
C TRP A 204 -22.35 10.10 1.43
N SER A 205 -23.41 9.95 0.63
CA SER A 205 -24.76 9.56 1.01
C SER A 205 -24.92 8.08 1.43
N GLY A 206 -24.04 7.56 2.28
CA GLY A 206 -24.26 6.27 2.93
C GLY A 206 -25.44 6.34 3.91
N PRO A 207 -26.04 5.20 4.30
CA PRO A 207 -27.07 5.19 5.33
C PRO A 207 -26.52 5.71 6.66
N ASP A 208 -27.33 6.41 7.47
CA ASP A 208 -26.91 7.05 8.73
C ASP A 208 -26.19 6.11 9.71
N TRP A 209 -26.52 4.81 9.65
CA TRP A 209 -25.84 3.82 10.48
C TRP A 209 -24.34 3.72 10.15
N LEU A 210 -23.95 3.88 8.88
CA LEU A 210 -22.57 3.74 8.44
C LEU A 210 -21.70 4.82 9.06
N GLU A 211 -22.22 6.03 9.08
CA GLU A 211 -21.60 7.14 9.81
C GLU A 211 -21.44 6.79 11.29
N SER A 212 -22.54 6.45 11.99
CA SER A 212 -22.49 6.16 13.43
C SER A 212 -21.53 5.02 13.81
N THR A 213 -21.41 4.00 12.96
CA THR A 213 -20.51 2.86 13.17
C THR A 213 -19.07 3.25 12.88
N THR A 214 -18.82 3.99 11.81
CA THR A 214 -17.48 4.47 11.43
C THR A 214 -16.91 5.36 12.51
N PHE A 215 -17.66 6.38 12.96
CA PHE A 215 -17.21 7.31 14.00
C PHE A 215 -16.87 6.59 15.31
N ARG A 216 -17.70 5.63 15.75
CA ARG A 216 -17.42 4.82 16.94
C ARG A 216 -16.15 3.99 16.80
N LEU A 217 -15.92 3.40 15.62
CA LEU A 217 -14.71 2.62 15.41
C LEU A 217 -13.47 3.51 15.33
N VAL A 218 -13.55 4.67 14.68
CA VAL A 218 -12.45 5.63 14.58
C VAL A 218 -12.06 6.12 15.97
N GLU A 219 -13.03 6.48 16.82
CA GLU A 219 -12.77 6.88 18.21
C GLU A 219 -12.04 5.80 19.02
N ARG A 220 -12.31 4.52 18.74
CA ARG A 220 -11.62 3.39 19.39
C ARG A 220 -10.22 3.12 18.83
N LEU A 221 -10.04 3.23 17.52
CA LEU A 221 -8.81 2.83 16.82
C LEU A 221 -7.79 3.97 16.66
N CYS A 222 -8.19 5.22 16.90
CA CYS A 222 -7.33 6.40 16.76
C CYS A 222 -6.91 6.93 18.12
N GLY A 223 -6.27 6.08 18.90
CA GLY A 223 -5.63 6.42 20.16
C GLY A 223 -4.71 5.29 20.61
N PRO A 224 -3.85 5.51 21.62
CA PRO A 224 -3.06 4.43 22.20
C PRO A 224 -3.95 3.27 22.67
N PRO A 225 -3.53 2.00 22.50
CA PRO A 225 -2.21 1.56 22.02
C PRO A 225 -2.11 1.30 20.50
N PHE A 226 -3.08 1.74 19.69
CA PHE A 226 -3.04 1.55 18.24
C PHE A 226 -1.99 2.44 17.56
N ALA A 227 -1.54 2.01 16.37
CA ALA A 227 -0.55 2.75 15.58
C ALA A 227 -1.05 4.16 15.19
N THR A 228 -0.13 5.13 15.08
CA THR A 228 -0.46 6.52 14.69
C THR A 228 -0.81 6.64 13.20
N ALA A 229 -0.25 5.77 12.37
CA ALA A 229 -0.51 5.67 10.95
C ALA A 229 -0.81 4.22 10.57
N GLY A 230 -1.60 4.04 9.51
CA GLY A 230 -1.85 2.71 8.99
C GLY A 230 -3.12 2.64 8.16
N ARG A 231 -3.10 1.73 7.18
CA ARG A 231 -4.25 1.46 6.31
C ARG A 231 -5.11 0.32 6.86
N PHE A 232 -5.02 0.02 8.17
CA PHE A 232 -5.74 -1.06 8.85
C PHE A 232 -7.26 -1.02 8.63
N VAL A 233 -7.82 0.16 8.41
CA VAL A 233 -9.23 0.33 8.03
C VAL A 233 -9.64 -0.44 6.77
N TYR A 234 -8.73 -0.64 5.82
CA TYR A 234 -9.00 -1.42 4.61
C TYR A 234 -9.32 -2.88 4.93
N VAL A 235 -8.69 -3.45 5.96
CA VAL A 235 -8.93 -4.81 6.46
C VAL A 235 -10.31 -4.92 7.14
N LEU A 236 -10.73 -3.88 7.84
CA LEU A 236 -12.02 -3.83 8.55
C LEU A 236 -13.19 -3.34 7.68
N GLN A 237 -12.90 -2.68 6.55
CA GLN A 237 -13.89 -2.08 5.66
C GLN A 237 -15.01 -3.06 5.25
N PRO A 238 -14.72 -4.32 4.87
CA PRO A 238 -15.79 -5.27 4.50
C PRO A 238 -16.78 -5.51 5.65
N LEU A 239 -16.32 -5.59 6.90
CA LEU A 239 -17.18 -5.76 8.08
C LEU A 239 -17.97 -4.48 8.39
N LEU A 240 -17.34 -3.31 8.22
CA LEU A 240 -17.98 -2.01 8.40
C LEU A 240 -19.12 -1.78 7.41
N LEU A 241 -18.90 -2.12 6.14
CA LEU A 241 -19.86 -1.94 5.06
C LEU A 241 -20.88 -3.09 4.97
N HIS A 242 -20.74 -4.13 5.79
CA HIS A 242 -21.61 -5.30 5.75
C HIS A 242 -23.08 -4.90 6.05
N PRO A 243 -24.08 -5.40 5.30
CA PRO A 243 -25.47 -4.97 5.44
C PRO A 243 -26.13 -5.38 6.75
N SER A 244 -25.68 -6.46 7.40
CA SER A 244 -26.20 -6.91 8.70
C SER A 244 -25.81 -5.98 9.85
N PRO A 245 -26.77 -5.38 10.60
CA PRO A 245 -26.49 -4.61 11.81
C PRO A 245 -25.80 -5.42 12.92
N GLU A 246 -26.05 -6.73 12.97
CA GLU A 246 -25.43 -7.62 13.95
C GLU A 246 -23.92 -7.70 13.73
N VAL A 247 -23.48 -7.92 12.48
CA VAL A 247 -22.06 -7.98 12.11
C VAL A 247 -21.36 -6.69 12.50
N ARG A 248 -21.94 -5.54 12.16
CA ARG A 248 -21.39 -4.22 12.51
C ARG A 248 -21.37 -3.98 14.01
N GLY A 249 -22.43 -4.37 14.71
CA GLY A 249 -22.53 -4.26 16.17
C GLY A 249 -21.48 -5.11 16.89
N ARG A 250 -21.21 -6.32 16.39
CA ARG A 250 -20.13 -7.19 16.89
C ARG A 250 -18.76 -6.59 16.63
N LEU A 251 -18.48 -6.06 15.44
CA LEU A 251 -17.22 -5.37 15.15
C LEU A 251 -16.99 -4.20 16.12
N VAL A 252 -18.01 -3.35 16.34
CA VAL A 252 -17.91 -2.21 17.26
C VAL A 252 -17.72 -2.66 18.72
N ARG A 253 -18.12 -3.87 19.09
CA ARG A 253 -17.91 -4.46 20.43
C ARG A 253 -16.69 -5.37 20.51
N ALA A 254 -15.94 -5.53 19.41
CA ALA A 254 -14.80 -6.42 19.40
C ALA A 254 -13.78 -5.98 20.44
N SER A 255 -13.11 -6.93 21.11
CA SER A 255 -12.18 -6.59 22.18
C SER A 255 -10.97 -5.82 21.63
N GLU A 256 -10.46 -4.87 22.42
CA GLU A 256 -9.29 -4.06 22.02
C GLU A 256 -8.08 -4.94 21.73
N ARG A 257 -7.84 -5.96 22.56
CA ARG A 257 -6.78 -6.96 22.37
C ARG A 257 -6.84 -7.63 21.01
N SER A 258 -8.03 -8.03 20.56
CA SER A 258 -8.22 -8.70 19.27
C SER A 258 -7.95 -7.76 18.10
N LEU A 259 -8.40 -6.50 18.21
CA LEU A 259 -8.13 -5.46 17.21
C LEU A 259 -6.64 -5.13 17.12
N LEU A 260 -5.94 -5.02 18.25
CA LEU A 260 -4.49 -4.78 18.29
C LEU A 260 -3.71 -5.91 17.62
N ARG A 261 -4.02 -7.16 17.95
CA ARG A 261 -3.35 -8.32 17.32
C ARG A 261 -3.62 -8.39 15.82
N LEU A 262 -4.83 -8.02 15.40
CA LEU A 262 -5.16 -7.94 13.98
C LEU A 262 -4.34 -6.83 13.29
N GLU A 263 -4.21 -5.66 13.91
CA GLU A 263 -3.37 -4.56 13.41
C GLU A 263 -1.88 -4.94 13.36
N GLU A 264 -1.33 -5.53 14.42
CA GLU A 264 0.05 -6.00 14.49
C GLU A 264 0.34 -7.00 13.35
N GLY A 265 -0.60 -7.93 13.09
CA GLY A 265 -0.50 -8.86 11.97
C GLY A 265 -0.53 -8.18 10.59
N CYS A 266 -1.11 -6.99 10.50
CA CYS A 266 -1.23 -6.20 9.28
C CYS A 266 -0.14 -5.12 9.12
N SER A 267 0.79 -5.01 10.07
CA SER A 267 1.82 -3.95 10.10
C SER A 267 2.78 -3.95 8.90
N ARG A 268 2.87 -5.06 8.16
CA ARG A 268 3.63 -5.13 6.91
C ARG A 268 2.77 -4.60 5.76
N GLY A 269 3.08 -3.37 5.31
CA GLY A 269 2.26 -2.60 4.40
C GLY A 269 1.97 -3.25 3.04
N ASP A 270 2.91 -4.02 2.50
CA ASP A 270 2.77 -4.78 1.25
C ASP A 270 1.74 -5.92 1.39
N LEU A 271 1.78 -6.64 2.50
CA LEU A 271 0.87 -7.75 2.79
C LEU A 271 -0.55 -7.31 3.10
N MET A 272 -0.73 -6.11 3.65
CA MET A 272 -2.03 -5.61 4.05
C MET A 272 -3.01 -5.49 2.87
N GLY A 273 -2.53 -5.24 1.65
CA GLY A 273 -3.35 -5.30 0.44
C GLY A 273 -3.99 -6.69 0.23
N LEU A 274 -3.18 -7.75 0.34
CA LEU A 274 -3.66 -9.13 0.26
C LEU A 274 -4.60 -9.48 1.39
N VAL A 275 -4.30 -9.06 2.62
CA VAL A 275 -5.18 -9.29 3.77
C VAL A 275 -6.54 -8.62 3.52
N GLY A 276 -6.57 -7.39 3.03
CA GLY A 276 -7.82 -6.68 2.75
C GLY A 276 -8.65 -7.32 1.63
N GLU A 277 -8.02 -7.75 0.52
CA GLU A 277 -8.73 -8.50 -0.54
C GLU A 277 -9.26 -9.85 -0.03
N GLY A 278 -8.48 -10.58 0.75
CA GLY A 278 -8.94 -11.82 1.38
C GLY A 278 -10.05 -11.60 2.40
N MET A 279 -10.00 -10.52 3.19
CA MET A 279 -11.07 -10.14 4.12
C MET A 279 -12.34 -9.75 3.37
N LEU A 280 -12.22 -9.06 2.24
CA LEU A 280 -13.36 -8.72 1.39
C LEU A 280 -14.09 -9.98 0.92
N ALA A 281 -13.35 -10.96 0.41
CA ALA A 281 -13.91 -12.25 -0.01
C ALA A 281 -14.49 -13.03 1.18
N LEU A 282 -13.75 -13.17 2.29
CA LEU A 282 -14.19 -13.90 3.49
C LEU A 282 -15.47 -13.31 4.08
N VAL A 283 -15.55 -11.99 4.21
CA VAL A 283 -16.71 -11.33 4.84
C VAL A 283 -17.94 -11.43 3.97
N ALA A 284 -17.80 -11.39 2.64
CA ALA A 284 -18.93 -11.55 1.72
C ALA A 284 -19.66 -12.90 1.89
N HIS A 285 -18.93 -13.97 2.26
CA HIS A 285 -19.49 -15.32 2.39
C HIS A 285 -19.64 -15.79 3.84
N HIS A 286 -18.78 -15.33 4.76
CA HIS A 286 -18.60 -15.89 6.10
C HIS A 286 -18.32 -14.83 7.19
N ALA A 287 -18.99 -13.68 7.16
CA ALA A 287 -18.79 -12.59 8.12
C ALA A 287 -18.78 -13.01 9.61
N MET A 288 -19.65 -13.94 10.01
CA MET A 288 -19.71 -14.40 11.41
C MET A 288 -18.47 -15.22 11.80
N LEU A 289 -17.98 -16.10 10.92
CA LEU A 289 -16.73 -16.82 11.14
C LEU A 289 -15.55 -15.85 11.28
N VAL A 290 -15.52 -14.79 10.47
CA VAL A 290 -14.48 -13.74 10.55
C VAL A 290 -14.51 -13.07 11.92
N LEU A 291 -15.68 -12.69 12.43
CA LEU A 291 -15.83 -12.08 13.75
C LEU A 291 -15.44 -13.03 14.89
N ASP A 292 -15.82 -14.31 14.79
CA ASP A 292 -15.45 -15.34 15.77
C ASP A 292 -13.93 -15.58 15.76
N ALA A 293 -13.33 -15.64 14.57
CA ALA A 293 -11.90 -15.83 14.40
C ALA A 293 -11.08 -14.61 14.82
N MET A 294 -11.59 -13.40 14.60
CA MET A 294 -10.95 -12.17 15.05
C MET A 294 -10.79 -12.17 16.58
N GLU A 295 -11.79 -12.67 17.31
CA GLU A 295 -11.70 -12.79 18.78
C GLU A 295 -10.86 -13.98 19.25
N ALA A 296 -11.00 -15.13 18.61
CA ALA A 296 -10.37 -16.37 19.08
C ALA A 296 -8.92 -16.55 18.58
N CYS A 297 -8.61 -16.09 17.37
CA CYS A 297 -7.37 -16.43 16.65
C CYS A 297 -6.98 -15.40 15.56
N PRO A 298 -6.81 -14.11 15.90
CA PRO A 298 -6.57 -13.04 14.91
C PRO A 298 -5.36 -13.30 14.00
N GLU A 299 -4.28 -13.87 14.53
CA GLU A 299 -3.09 -14.21 13.74
C GLU A 299 -3.39 -15.25 12.62
N THR A 300 -4.26 -16.22 12.89
CA THR A 300 -4.68 -17.22 11.89
C THR A 300 -5.60 -16.59 10.85
N LEU A 301 -6.48 -15.67 11.28
CA LEU A 301 -7.33 -14.90 10.38
C LEU A 301 -6.49 -14.07 9.39
N VAL A 302 -5.50 -13.32 9.87
CA VAL A 302 -4.61 -12.52 9.01
C VAL A 302 -3.89 -13.40 7.99
N ARG A 303 -3.26 -14.51 8.41
CA ARG A 303 -2.55 -15.42 7.51
C ARG A 303 -3.47 -16.05 6.47
N THR A 304 -4.68 -16.44 6.87
CA THR A 304 -5.66 -17.06 5.97
C THR A 304 -6.20 -16.04 4.97
N ALA A 305 -6.51 -14.82 5.42
CA ALA A 305 -6.92 -13.73 4.56
C ALA A 305 -5.81 -13.35 3.56
N GLN A 306 -4.56 -13.23 4.01
CA GLN A 306 -3.41 -12.98 3.12
C GLN A 306 -3.28 -14.06 2.03
N LEU A 307 -3.41 -15.34 2.39
CA LEU A 307 -3.39 -16.44 1.43
C LEU A 307 -4.57 -16.33 0.45
N LEU A 308 -5.79 -16.12 0.95
CA LEU A 308 -6.99 -16.01 0.12
C LEU A 308 -6.96 -14.78 -0.79
N GLY A 309 -6.30 -13.69 -0.40
CA GLY A 309 -6.11 -12.51 -1.24
C GLY A 309 -5.16 -12.74 -2.42
N THR A 310 -4.45 -13.87 -2.47
CA THR A 310 -3.47 -14.17 -3.51
C THR A 310 -4.10 -14.65 -4.83
N PRO A 311 -5.07 -15.60 -4.85
CA PRO A 311 -5.84 -15.91 -6.05
C PRO A 311 -6.62 -14.70 -6.61
N HIS A 312 -6.88 -14.71 -7.92
CA HIS A 312 -7.86 -13.81 -8.55
C HIS A 312 -9.29 -14.05 -8.05
N LYS A 313 -10.17 -13.06 -8.21
CA LYS A 313 -11.53 -13.02 -7.66
C LYS A 313 -12.39 -14.24 -8.02
N GLU A 314 -12.31 -14.73 -9.25
CA GLU A 314 -13.07 -15.91 -9.67
C GLU A 314 -12.65 -17.17 -8.91
N ALA A 315 -11.34 -17.37 -8.69
CA ALA A 315 -10.87 -18.48 -7.86
C ALA A 315 -11.16 -18.27 -6.37
N GLN A 316 -11.12 -17.03 -5.87
CA GLN A 316 -11.52 -16.76 -4.48
C GLN A 316 -12.96 -17.22 -4.24
N ALA A 317 -13.88 -16.85 -5.15
CA ALA A 317 -15.28 -17.26 -5.08
C ALA A 317 -15.44 -18.78 -5.12
N ALA A 318 -14.76 -19.47 -6.06
CA ALA A 318 -14.81 -20.93 -6.16
C ALA A 318 -14.25 -21.62 -4.90
N LEU A 319 -13.13 -21.14 -4.36
CA LEU A 319 -12.53 -21.67 -3.12
C LEU A 319 -13.46 -21.49 -1.91
N LEU A 320 -14.15 -20.36 -1.83
CA LEU A 320 -15.12 -20.10 -0.75
C LEU A 320 -16.40 -20.92 -0.92
N GLU A 321 -16.83 -21.20 -2.14
CA GLU A 321 -17.94 -22.11 -2.42
C GLU A 321 -17.60 -23.55 -2.01
N ASP A 322 -16.40 -24.03 -2.36
CA ASP A 322 -15.89 -25.33 -1.91
C ASP A 322 -15.78 -25.39 -0.38
N PHE A 323 -15.26 -24.33 0.22
CA PHE A 323 -15.15 -24.21 1.67
C PHE A 323 -16.53 -24.22 2.37
N ALA A 324 -17.52 -23.52 1.82
CA ALA A 324 -18.88 -23.50 2.36
C ALA A 324 -19.55 -24.90 2.34
N ARG A 325 -19.16 -25.77 1.39
CA ARG A 325 -19.63 -27.15 1.29
C ARG A 325 -18.88 -28.12 2.21
N HIS A 326 -17.75 -27.70 2.79
CA HIS A 326 -16.95 -28.55 3.65
C HIS A 326 -17.70 -28.94 4.94
N PRO A 327 -17.69 -30.22 5.38
CA PRO A 327 -18.45 -30.67 6.55
C PRO A 327 -18.20 -29.87 7.82
N TRP A 328 -16.95 -29.49 8.08
CA TRP A 328 -16.55 -28.67 9.22
C TRP A 328 -17.11 -27.25 9.23
N VAL A 329 -17.60 -26.76 8.09
CA VAL A 329 -18.21 -25.44 7.94
C VAL A 329 -19.73 -25.54 7.99
N ARG A 330 -20.30 -26.51 7.25
CA ARG A 330 -21.75 -26.68 7.10
C ARG A 330 -22.42 -27.19 8.38
N GLU A 331 -21.74 -28.04 9.13
CA GLU A 331 -22.31 -28.74 10.28
C GLU A 331 -21.67 -28.27 11.59
N ASP A 332 -22.34 -28.56 12.71
CA ASP A 332 -21.71 -28.49 14.03
C ASP A 332 -20.97 -29.81 14.27
N PRO A 333 -19.63 -29.85 14.13
CA PRO A 333 -18.86 -31.09 14.24
C PRO A 333 -18.93 -31.71 15.64
N PHE A 334 -19.37 -30.95 16.64
CA PHE A 334 -19.50 -31.43 18.02
C PHE A 334 -20.81 -32.19 18.27
N GLN A 335 -21.73 -32.22 17.30
CA GLN A 335 -22.89 -33.13 17.30
C GLN A 335 -22.57 -34.48 16.67
N TRP A 336 -21.41 -34.64 16.05
CA TRP A 336 -21.02 -35.90 15.42
C TRP A 336 -20.70 -36.98 16.48
N PRO A 337 -20.93 -38.26 16.18
CA PRO A 337 -20.46 -39.35 17.03
C PRO A 337 -18.93 -39.25 17.26
N PRO A 338 -18.41 -39.51 18.48
CA PRO A 338 -17.00 -39.32 18.80
C PRO A 338 -16.02 -40.03 17.84
N GLY A 339 -16.37 -41.24 17.38
CA GLY A 339 -15.58 -41.98 16.40
C GLY A 339 -15.51 -41.29 15.02
N VAL A 340 -16.60 -40.68 14.58
CA VAL A 340 -16.66 -39.91 13.32
C VAL A 340 -15.85 -38.62 13.44
N LEU A 341 -16.01 -37.90 14.57
CA LEU A 341 -15.23 -36.70 14.86
C LEU A 341 -13.72 -37.00 14.91
N ALA A 342 -13.31 -38.06 15.60
CA ALA A 342 -11.91 -38.47 15.67
C ALA A 342 -11.35 -38.89 14.29
N ALA A 343 -12.14 -39.63 13.49
CA ALA A 343 -11.74 -39.99 12.14
C ALA A 343 -11.56 -38.76 11.24
N SER A 344 -12.52 -37.82 11.26
CA SER A 344 -12.44 -36.58 10.49
C SER A 344 -11.27 -35.70 10.92
N LEU A 345 -10.98 -35.61 12.22
CA LEU A 345 -9.81 -34.90 12.72
C LEU A 345 -8.49 -35.53 12.22
N ARG A 346 -8.38 -36.85 12.16
CA ARG A 346 -7.18 -37.49 11.60
C ARG A 346 -6.99 -37.18 10.11
N GLU A 347 -8.06 -37.01 9.36
CA GLU A 347 -8.01 -36.69 7.94
C GLU A 347 -7.65 -35.22 7.68
N HIS A 348 -8.21 -34.30 8.48
CA HIS A 348 -8.08 -32.87 8.24
C HIS A 348 -7.00 -32.18 9.07
N CYS A 349 -6.68 -32.67 10.28
CA CYS A 349 -5.61 -32.15 11.14
C CYS A 349 -4.24 -32.79 10.81
N VAL A 350 -3.85 -32.69 9.55
CA VAL A 350 -2.53 -33.07 9.02
C VAL A 350 -1.80 -31.83 8.52
N ASP A 351 -0.48 -31.93 8.31
CA ASP A 351 0.34 -30.92 7.63
C ASP A 351 0.16 -29.48 8.15
N GLY A 352 0.30 -29.30 9.47
CA GLY A 352 0.25 -27.97 10.11
C GLY A 352 -1.16 -27.46 10.43
N VAL A 353 -2.21 -28.28 10.26
CA VAL A 353 -3.54 -28.01 10.80
C VAL A 353 -3.63 -28.51 12.24
N GLU A 354 -3.95 -27.62 13.18
CA GLU A 354 -4.03 -27.95 14.59
C GLU A 354 -5.38 -28.59 14.94
N SER A 355 -5.35 -29.64 15.74
CA SER A 355 -6.58 -30.22 16.29
C SER A 355 -7.22 -29.27 17.31
N PRO A 356 -8.53 -28.96 17.19
CA PRO A 356 -9.24 -28.17 18.18
C PRO A 356 -9.44 -28.94 19.50
N LEU A 357 -9.34 -30.28 19.49
CA LEU A 357 -9.45 -31.09 20.69
C LEU A 357 -8.19 -31.04 21.56
N PRO A 358 -8.33 -30.98 22.89
CA PRO A 358 -7.23 -31.24 23.80
C PRO A 358 -6.59 -32.60 23.54
N ARG A 359 -5.25 -32.67 23.57
CA ARG A 359 -4.47 -33.88 23.28
C ARG A 359 -4.99 -35.13 23.99
N LYS A 360 -5.35 -35.03 25.28
CA LYS A 360 -5.87 -36.16 26.06
C LYS A 360 -7.20 -36.69 25.51
N ALA A 361 -8.12 -35.80 25.15
CA ALA A 361 -9.42 -36.20 24.60
C ALA A 361 -9.26 -36.82 23.21
N ARG A 362 -8.39 -36.23 22.38
CA ARG A 362 -8.04 -36.77 21.06
C ARG A 362 -7.48 -38.20 21.16
N LEU A 363 -6.47 -38.41 22.01
CA LEU A 363 -5.86 -39.74 22.18
C LEU A 363 -6.85 -40.78 22.72
N ALA A 364 -7.69 -40.41 23.68
CA ALA A 364 -8.73 -41.31 24.21
C ALA A 364 -9.73 -41.73 23.11
N TRP A 365 -10.25 -40.78 22.33
CA TRP A 365 -11.16 -41.11 21.23
C TRP A 365 -10.48 -41.85 20.07
N GLU A 366 -9.21 -41.58 19.79
CA GLU A 366 -8.42 -42.35 18.82
C GLU A 366 -8.23 -43.81 19.27
N ALA A 367 -8.05 -44.05 20.57
CA ALA A 367 -7.93 -45.37 21.17
C ALA A 367 -9.28 -46.07 21.42
N GLY A 368 -10.41 -45.40 21.15
CA GLY A 368 -11.75 -45.93 21.46
C GLY A 368 -12.08 -45.95 22.95
N GLU A 369 -11.34 -45.21 23.77
CA GLU A 369 -11.56 -45.10 25.21
C GLU A 369 -12.71 -44.12 25.51
N ALA A 370 -13.54 -44.47 26.50
CA ALA A 370 -14.60 -43.60 26.97
C ALA A 370 -14.06 -42.55 27.95
N LEU A 371 -14.26 -41.26 27.61
CA LEU A 371 -14.08 -40.16 28.55
C LEU A 371 -15.29 -40.05 29.47
N THR A 372 -15.10 -39.55 30.70
CA THR A 372 -16.24 -39.25 31.57
C THR A 372 -17.09 -38.12 30.96
N PRO A 373 -18.41 -38.05 31.27
CA PRO A 373 -19.27 -36.98 30.73
C PRO A 373 -18.71 -35.57 30.95
N ALA A 374 -18.15 -35.30 32.15
CA ALA A 374 -17.55 -34.01 32.47
C ALA A 374 -16.25 -33.72 31.67
N GLN A 375 -15.45 -34.75 31.38
CA GLN A 375 -14.26 -34.62 30.54
C GLN A 375 -14.65 -34.35 29.08
N THR A 376 -15.65 -35.07 28.58
CA THR A 376 -16.23 -34.86 27.24
C THR A 376 -16.76 -33.44 27.09
N GLU A 377 -17.60 -32.99 28.02
CA GLU A 377 -18.18 -31.64 27.99
C GLU A 377 -17.08 -30.57 28.02
N ARG A 378 -16.08 -30.70 28.91
CA ARG A 378 -14.93 -29.79 28.95
C ARG A 378 -14.14 -29.79 27.64
N ALA A 379 -13.89 -30.96 27.06
CA ALA A 379 -13.14 -31.09 25.81
C ALA A 379 -13.87 -30.43 24.64
N LEU A 380 -15.19 -30.66 24.53
CA LEU A 380 -16.03 -30.04 23.50
C LEU A 380 -16.13 -28.52 23.68
N ARG A 381 -16.28 -28.01 24.91
CA ARG A 381 -16.24 -26.57 25.18
C ARG A 381 -14.91 -25.93 24.80
N LEU A 382 -13.77 -26.58 25.07
CA LEU A 382 -12.48 -26.06 24.64
C LEU A 382 -12.35 -26.10 23.12
N ALA A 383 -12.80 -27.19 22.48
CA ALA A 383 -12.73 -27.34 21.05
C ALA A 383 -13.63 -26.34 20.29
N SER A 384 -14.78 -25.98 20.85
CA SER A 384 -15.65 -24.96 20.25
C SER A 384 -14.98 -23.58 20.20
N THR A 385 -14.17 -23.23 21.21
CA THR A 385 -13.37 -21.99 21.16
C THR A 385 -12.27 -22.02 20.08
N GLN A 386 -11.82 -23.21 19.68
CA GLN A 386 -10.79 -23.39 18.64
C GLN A 386 -11.37 -23.68 17.25
N LEU A 387 -12.69 -23.87 17.13
CA LEU A 387 -13.35 -24.18 15.87
C LEU A 387 -13.13 -23.10 14.79
N PRO A 388 -13.16 -21.78 15.08
CA PRO A 388 -12.83 -20.77 14.09
C PRO A 388 -11.41 -20.94 13.51
N ARG A 389 -10.43 -21.28 14.35
CA ARG A 389 -9.04 -21.53 13.92
C ARG A 389 -8.98 -22.72 12.97
N LEU A 390 -9.59 -23.85 13.33
CA LEU A 390 -9.59 -25.05 12.47
C LEU A 390 -10.24 -24.74 11.12
N ARG A 391 -11.39 -24.06 11.10
CA ARG A 391 -12.09 -23.67 9.88
C ARG A 391 -11.20 -22.82 8.97
N LEU A 392 -10.50 -21.83 9.52
CA LEU A 392 -9.55 -21.02 8.76
C LEU A 392 -8.35 -21.83 8.24
N GLN A 393 -7.82 -22.76 9.04
CA GLN A 393 -6.72 -23.63 8.60
C GLN A 393 -7.15 -24.58 7.46
N VAL A 394 -8.38 -25.10 7.49
CA VAL A 394 -8.97 -25.87 6.39
C VAL A 394 -9.04 -25.03 5.12
N LEU A 395 -9.54 -23.78 5.22
CA LEU A 395 -9.55 -22.86 4.08
C LEU A 395 -8.14 -22.56 3.56
N ALA A 396 -7.20 -22.24 4.45
CA ALA A 396 -5.81 -21.97 4.09
C ALA A 396 -5.17 -23.15 3.35
N ARG A 397 -5.44 -24.38 3.78
CA ARG A 397 -5.00 -25.60 3.10
C ARG A 397 -5.61 -25.72 1.70
N GLY A 398 -6.91 -25.43 1.54
CA GLY A 398 -7.57 -25.38 0.23
C GLY A 398 -6.93 -24.36 -0.71
N VAL A 399 -6.66 -23.14 -0.20
CA VAL A 399 -5.95 -22.09 -0.95
C VAL A 399 -4.54 -22.54 -1.35
N LEU A 400 -3.78 -23.14 -0.43
CA LEU A 400 -2.43 -23.64 -0.72
C LEU A 400 -2.43 -24.77 -1.75
N ALA A 401 -3.40 -25.68 -1.69
CA ALA A 401 -3.57 -26.72 -2.69
C ALA A 401 -3.85 -26.12 -4.08
N PHE A 402 -4.69 -25.09 -4.15
CA PHE A 402 -4.95 -24.34 -5.37
C PHE A 402 -3.70 -23.63 -5.91
N LEU A 403 -2.95 -22.93 -5.06
CA LEU A 403 -1.73 -22.23 -5.46
C LEU A 403 -0.64 -23.19 -5.92
N ARG A 404 -0.49 -24.34 -5.24
CA ARG A 404 0.41 -25.42 -5.62
C ARG A 404 0.07 -25.98 -6.99
N GLY A 405 -1.22 -26.22 -7.27
CA GLY A 405 -1.64 -26.90 -8.49
C GLY A 405 -0.94 -28.25 -8.65
N SER A 406 -0.25 -28.45 -9.78
CA SER A 406 0.51 -29.67 -10.09
C SER A 406 1.96 -29.69 -9.59
N LEU A 407 2.43 -28.64 -8.89
CA LEU A 407 3.81 -28.58 -8.40
C LEU A 407 4.02 -29.61 -7.28
N ALA A 408 5.14 -30.34 -7.33
CA ALA A 408 5.59 -31.24 -6.25
C ALA A 408 6.18 -30.46 -5.06
N ALA A 409 5.45 -29.45 -4.59
CA ALA A 409 5.88 -28.52 -3.56
C ALA A 409 5.41 -28.96 -2.16
N ASP A 410 6.33 -28.97 -1.20
CA ASP A 410 6.02 -29.10 0.22
C ASP A 410 5.48 -27.76 0.76
N VAL A 411 4.16 -27.67 0.86
CA VAL A 411 3.49 -26.48 1.41
C VAL A 411 3.65 -26.36 2.92
N GLY A 412 4.36 -27.27 3.61
CA GLY A 412 4.81 -27.10 4.99
C GLY A 412 5.87 -26.01 5.14
N ASP A 413 6.76 -25.87 4.15
CA ASP A 413 7.84 -24.88 4.14
C ASP A 413 7.30 -23.47 3.81
N THR A 414 7.62 -22.50 4.67
CA THR A 414 7.19 -21.10 4.50
C THR A 414 7.79 -20.44 3.26
N ARG A 415 8.98 -20.86 2.83
CA ARG A 415 9.66 -20.40 1.61
C ARG A 415 8.90 -20.86 0.37
N VAL A 416 8.43 -22.10 0.39
CA VAL A 416 7.60 -22.68 -0.68
C VAL A 416 6.27 -21.95 -0.78
N ARG A 417 5.59 -21.72 0.35
CA ARG A 417 4.33 -20.93 0.37
C ARG A 417 4.52 -19.56 -0.25
N HIS A 418 5.60 -18.85 0.13
CA HIS A 418 5.92 -17.54 -0.41
C HIS A 418 6.13 -17.59 -1.93
N ALA A 419 6.93 -18.53 -2.42
CA ALA A 419 7.17 -18.69 -3.85
C ALA A 419 5.90 -19.03 -4.66
N LEU A 420 5.01 -19.85 -4.10
CA LEU A 420 3.70 -20.16 -4.71
C LEU A 420 2.81 -18.92 -4.79
N GLN A 421 2.80 -18.08 -3.75
CA GLN A 421 2.10 -16.79 -3.78
C GLN A 421 2.71 -15.85 -4.81
N MET A 422 4.04 -15.72 -4.83
CA MET A 422 4.76 -14.89 -5.80
C MET A 422 4.44 -15.31 -7.25
N ALA A 423 4.49 -16.61 -7.55
CA ALA A 423 4.16 -17.14 -8.87
C ALA A 423 2.70 -16.88 -9.33
N ARG A 424 1.80 -16.54 -8.38
CA ARG A 424 0.43 -16.14 -8.68
C ARG A 424 0.28 -14.62 -8.83
N LEU A 425 1.00 -13.84 -8.03
CA LEU A 425 0.94 -12.37 -7.98
C LEU A 425 1.77 -11.70 -9.05
N VAL A 426 2.83 -12.34 -9.55
CA VAL A 426 3.62 -11.82 -10.68
C VAL A 426 2.71 -11.76 -11.90
N GLU A 427 2.48 -10.55 -12.37
CA GLU A 427 1.79 -10.25 -13.63
C GLU A 427 2.80 -10.20 -14.79
N GLY A 428 2.32 -10.01 -16.01
CA GLY A 428 3.18 -9.83 -17.18
C GLY A 428 3.97 -11.07 -17.62
N GLY A 429 5.11 -10.84 -18.26
CA GLY A 429 5.86 -11.88 -18.98
C GLY A 429 6.68 -12.83 -18.09
N ASN A 430 7.10 -12.39 -16.89
CA ASN A 430 7.92 -13.19 -15.97
C ASN A 430 7.15 -14.36 -15.34
N ARG A 431 5.82 -14.30 -15.30
CA ARG A 431 4.97 -15.31 -14.64
C ARG A 431 5.21 -16.73 -15.16
N ARG A 432 5.31 -16.90 -16.48
CA ARG A 432 5.54 -18.22 -17.10
C ARG A 432 6.94 -18.73 -16.80
N GLY A 433 7.95 -17.86 -16.88
CA GLY A 433 9.34 -18.16 -16.52
C GLY A 433 9.44 -18.64 -15.08
N LEU A 434 8.85 -17.89 -14.14
CA LEU A 434 8.87 -18.24 -12.71
C LEU A 434 8.20 -19.59 -12.44
N ARG A 435 7.03 -19.87 -13.04
CA ARG A 435 6.39 -21.19 -12.89
C ARG A 435 7.27 -22.33 -13.43
N ARG A 436 7.97 -22.10 -14.53
CA ARG A 436 8.92 -23.08 -15.09
C ARG A 436 10.10 -23.30 -14.15
N LEU A 437 10.70 -22.23 -13.63
CA LEU A 437 11.76 -22.30 -12.62
C LEU A 437 11.33 -23.14 -11.42
N LEU A 438 10.15 -22.87 -10.87
CA LEU A 438 9.62 -23.61 -9.71
C LEU A 438 9.35 -25.09 -10.00
N ASN A 439 8.85 -25.42 -11.21
CA ASN A 439 8.71 -26.83 -11.62
C ASN A 439 10.06 -27.57 -11.56
N HIS A 440 11.12 -27.00 -12.16
CA HIS A 440 12.45 -27.58 -12.15
C HIS A 440 13.05 -27.62 -10.73
N TYR A 441 12.89 -26.55 -9.96
CA TYR A 441 13.35 -26.48 -8.58
C TYR A 441 12.77 -27.61 -7.73
N PHE A 442 11.45 -27.83 -7.79
CA PHE A 442 10.79 -28.91 -7.03
C PHE A 442 11.03 -30.31 -7.60
N ALA A 443 11.49 -30.43 -8.85
CA ALA A 443 12.00 -31.68 -9.41
C ALA A 443 13.45 -31.99 -8.97
N GLY A 444 14.11 -31.09 -8.22
CA GLY A 444 15.48 -31.23 -7.74
C GLY A 444 16.53 -30.54 -8.62
N GLU A 445 16.14 -29.92 -9.73
CA GLU A 445 17.03 -29.21 -10.67
C GLU A 445 17.25 -27.75 -10.22
N ARG A 446 17.96 -27.56 -9.09
CA ARG A 446 18.16 -26.24 -8.47
C ARG A 446 18.97 -25.25 -9.33
N ASP A 447 19.87 -25.76 -10.15
CA ASP A 447 20.74 -24.94 -11.03
C ASP A 447 20.19 -24.78 -12.46
N PHE A 448 18.88 -25.03 -12.67
CA PHE A 448 18.22 -24.93 -13.96
C PHE A 448 18.54 -23.64 -14.73
N ILE A 449 18.53 -22.49 -14.04
CA ILE A 449 18.81 -21.18 -14.65
C ILE A 449 20.25 -21.12 -15.18
N VAL A 450 21.23 -21.68 -14.47
CA VAL A 450 22.64 -21.66 -14.88
C VAL A 450 22.84 -22.49 -16.15
N HIS A 451 22.15 -23.62 -16.26
CA HIS A 451 22.26 -24.53 -17.40
C HIS A 451 21.35 -24.16 -18.59
N HIS A 452 20.48 -23.17 -18.44
CA HIS A 452 19.58 -22.77 -19.51
C HIS A 452 20.37 -22.28 -20.75
N PRO A 453 19.97 -22.65 -21.99
CA PRO A 453 20.69 -22.25 -23.21
C PRO A 453 20.94 -20.74 -23.33
N ALA A 454 19.95 -19.90 -23.00
CA ALA A 454 20.10 -18.44 -23.00
C ALA A 454 21.15 -17.96 -21.98
N SER A 455 21.20 -18.52 -20.78
CA SER A 455 22.23 -18.21 -19.78
C SER A 455 23.63 -18.59 -20.24
N ARG A 456 23.76 -19.73 -20.91
CA ARG A 456 25.05 -20.17 -21.49
C ARG A 456 25.47 -19.25 -22.64
N ALA A 457 24.53 -18.82 -23.48
CA ALA A 457 24.77 -17.85 -24.54
C ALA A 457 25.18 -16.49 -23.97
N TRP A 458 24.57 -16.06 -22.87
CA TRP A 458 24.95 -14.85 -22.14
C TRP A 458 26.41 -14.95 -21.68
N PHE A 459 26.79 -15.96 -20.90
CA PHE A 459 28.19 -16.14 -20.47
C PHE A 459 29.18 -16.21 -21.65
N ALA A 460 28.79 -16.79 -22.78
CA ALA A 460 29.64 -16.83 -23.97
C ALA A 460 29.87 -15.44 -24.61
N ARG A 461 28.91 -14.52 -24.50
CA ARG A 461 29.05 -13.11 -24.94
C ARG A 461 29.82 -12.25 -23.94
N HIS A 462 29.91 -12.67 -22.69
CA HIS A 462 30.56 -11.96 -21.58
C HIS A 462 31.83 -12.72 -21.10
N PRO A 463 32.87 -12.88 -21.93
CA PRO A 463 34.01 -13.75 -21.62
C PRO A 463 34.87 -13.26 -20.45
N ARG A 464 34.74 -11.98 -20.03
CA ARG A 464 35.41 -11.43 -18.84
C ARG A 464 34.76 -11.90 -17.55
N VAL A 465 33.48 -12.25 -17.60
CA VAL A 465 32.72 -12.72 -16.44
C VAL A 465 33.08 -14.16 -16.15
N LYS A 466 33.88 -14.38 -15.11
CA LYS A 466 34.22 -15.71 -14.61
C LYS A 466 32.97 -16.36 -13.99
N PRO A 467 32.37 -17.40 -14.60
CA PRO A 467 31.06 -17.89 -14.14
C PRO A 467 31.08 -18.38 -12.70
N GLU A 468 32.09 -19.14 -12.29
CA GLU A 468 32.19 -19.64 -10.91
C GLU A 468 32.26 -18.49 -9.90
N THR A 469 33.12 -17.51 -10.13
CA THR A 469 33.25 -16.33 -9.27
C THR A 469 31.93 -15.56 -9.18
N TRP A 470 31.24 -15.33 -10.31
CA TRP A 470 29.95 -14.63 -10.33
C TRP A 470 28.84 -15.38 -9.59
N LEU A 471 28.79 -16.70 -9.71
CA LEU A 471 27.75 -17.54 -9.12
C LEU A 471 27.94 -17.74 -7.61
N THR A 472 29.17 -17.71 -7.11
CA THR A 472 29.45 -17.95 -5.68
C THR A 472 29.72 -16.67 -4.89
N GLY A 473 30.42 -15.71 -5.49
CA GLY A 473 30.91 -14.50 -4.82
C GLY A 473 31.89 -14.80 -3.66
N PRO A 474 32.51 -13.76 -3.09
CA PRO A 474 33.18 -13.87 -1.80
C PRO A 474 32.15 -14.00 -0.65
N VAL A 475 32.64 -14.36 0.54
CA VAL A 475 31.89 -14.26 1.80
C VAL A 475 32.64 -13.30 2.71
N LEU A 476 31.96 -12.25 3.17
CA LEU A 476 32.55 -11.25 4.05
C LEU A 476 31.90 -11.32 5.43
N CYS A 477 32.70 -11.56 6.46
CA CYS A 477 32.25 -11.54 7.86
C CYS A 477 32.96 -10.42 8.64
N ARG A 478 32.20 -9.56 9.29
CA ARG A 478 32.72 -8.46 10.13
C ARG A 478 31.88 -8.27 11.39
N GLU A 479 32.52 -7.75 12.44
CA GLU A 479 31.80 -7.19 13.59
C GLU A 479 31.36 -5.77 13.24
N VAL A 480 30.06 -5.49 13.34
CA VAL A 480 29.47 -4.19 13.06
C VAL A 480 28.90 -3.60 14.36
N PRO A 481 29.31 -2.38 14.77
CA PRO A 481 28.78 -1.74 15.98
C PRO A 481 27.25 -1.72 16.00
N GLY A 482 26.65 -2.19 17.10
CA GLY A 482 25.20 -2.28 17.27
C GLY A 482 24.53 -3.52 16.66
N TRP A 483 25.21 -4.26 15.78
CA TRP A 483 24.67 -5.46 15.10
C TRP A 483 25.45 -6.74 15.41
N GLY A 484 26.66 -6.63 15.96
CA GLY A 484 27.54 -7.77 16.22
C GLY A 484 28.08 -8.38 14.93
N ARG A 485 28.25 -9.70 14.91
CA ARG A 485 28.75 -10.41 13.74
C ARG A 485 27.74 -10.41 12.59
N VAL A 486 28.11 -9.76 11.50
CA VAL A 486 27.35 -9.71 10.24
C VAL A 486 28.10 -10.46 9.14
N THR A 487 27.35 -11.23 8.34
CA THR A 487 27.86 -11.98 7.18
C THR A 487 27.19 -11.51 5.91
N LEU A 488 27.97 -11.10 4.91
CA LEU A 488 27.53 -10.80 3.55
C LEU A 488 27.91 -11.96 2.62
N ALA A 489 26.92 -12.48 1.90
CA ALA A 489 27.10 -13.51 0.87
C ALA A 489 25.99 -13.45 -0.19
N LEU A 490 26.30 -13.88 -1.41
CA LEU A 490 25.30 -14.03 -2.47
C LEU A 490 24.28 -15.12 -2.10
N GLU A 491 23.00 -14.83 -2.34
CA GLU A 491 21.94 -15.82 -2.21
C GLU A 491 21.89 -16.72 -3.45
N ARG A 492 21.80 -18.03 -3.20
CA ARG A 492 21.80 -19.06 -4.24
C ARG A 492 20.50 -19.84 -4.29
N ASP A 493 19.73 -19.88 -3.19
CA ASP A 493 18.44 -20.53 -3.17
C ASP A 493 17.38 -19.63 -3.82
N ALA A 494 16.81 -20.06 -4.95
CA ALA A 494 15.78 -19.32 -5.67
C ALA A 494 14.59 -18.96 -4.77
N LEU A 495 14.22 -19.82 -3.80
CA LEU A 495 13.14 -19.51 -2.87
C LEU A 495 13.49 -18.36 -1.91
N GLU A 496 14.76 -18.22 -1.54
CA GLU A 496 15.25 -17.12 -0.71
C GLU A 496 15.43 -15.83 -1.53
N VAL A 497 15.82 -15.92 -2.80
CA VAL A 497 15.86 -14.77 -3.73
C VAL A 497 14.46 -14.15 -3.89
N LEU A 498 13.43 -14.98 -4.09
CA LEU A 498 12.05 -14.47 -4.22
C LEU A 498 11.56 -13.71 -2.98
N ARG A 499 12.16 -13.95 -1.81
CA ARG A 499 11.84 -13.26 -0.55
C ARG A 499 12.58 -11.94 -0.35
N MET A 500 13.42 -11.51 -1.29
CA MET A 500 14.29 -10.34 -1.15
C MET A 500 13.55 -9.05 -0.82
N GLY A 501 12.33 -8.88 -1.33
CA GLY A 501 11.52 -7.73 -0.98
C GLY A 501 10.86 -7.85 0.39
N THR A 502 10.36 -9.04 0.74
CA THR A 502 9.67 -9.31 2.01
C THR A 502 10.57 -9.21 3.22
N TYR A 503 11.86 -9.54 3.10
CA TYR A 503 12.81 -9.42 4.21
C TYR A 503 13.04 -7.98 4.67
N VAL A 504 13.09 -7.04 3.72
CA VAL A 504 13.46 -5.65 3.96
C VAL A 504 12.30 -4.67 3.76
N GLY A 505 11.09 -5.18 3.52
CA GLY A 505 9.88 -4.36 3.31
C GLY A 505 9.92 -3.49 2.05
N SER A 506 10.56 -3.94 0.96
CA SER A 506 10.61 -3.17 -0.30
C SER A 506 9.50 -3.56 -1.28
N CYS A 507 9.34 -2.77 -2.34
CA CYS A 507 8.37 -2.96 -3.44
C CYS A 507 8.47 -4.31 -4.18
N PHE A 508 9.49 -5.12 -3.89
CA PHE A 508 9.71 -6.47 -4.42
C PHE A 508 9.06 -7.57 -3.57
N GLY A 509 8.41 -7.20 -2.46
CA GLY A 509 7.70 -8.12 -1.58
C GLY A 509 6.44 -8.69 -2.24
N LEU A 510 5.75 -9.57 -1.52
CA LEU A 510 4.44 -10.05 -1.97
C LEU A 510 3.49 -8.87 -2.10
N ASN A 511 2.80 -8.76 -3.25
CA ASN A 511 1.86 -7.67 -3.53
C ASN A 511 2.51 -6.27 -3.56
N GLY A 512 3.84 -6.20 -3.63
CA GLY A 512 4.55 -4.98 -3.99
C GLY A 512 4.38 -4.68 -5.49
N MET A 513 4.40 -3.39 -5.85
CA MET A 513 4.16 -2.93 -7.23
C MET A 513 5.20 -3.47 -8.25
N TYR A 514 6.36 -3.93 -7.78
CA TYR A 514 7.43 -4.49 -8.59
C TYR A 514 7.80 -5.91 -8.15
N ALA A 515 6.83 -6.69 -7.65
CA ALA A 515 7.01 -8.10 -7.33
C ALA A 515 7.55 -8.92 -8.53
N GLU A 516 7.25 -8.49 -9.77
CA GLU A 516 7.81 -9.09 -10.98
C GLU A 516 9.34 -8.98 -11.09
N SER A 517 9.96 -7.97 -10.48
CA SER A 517 11.43 -7.84 -10.43
C SER A 517 12.06 -8.89 -9.52
N ALA A 518 11.37 -9.34 -8.46
CA ALA A 518 11.82 -10.49 -7.67
C ALA A 518 11.87 -11.77 -8.50
N ALA A 519 10.89 -11.96 -9.39
CA ALA A 519 10.93 -13.04 -10.36
C ALA A 519 12.07 -12.87 -11.37
N ALA A 520 12.30 -11.65 -11.87
CA ALA A 520 13.38 -11.36 -12.81
C ALA A 520 14.75 -11.74 -12.25
N VAL A 521 15.03 -11.37 -10.99
CA VAL A 521 16.30 -11.67 -10.32
C VAL A 521 16.46 -13.18 -10.06
N ALA A 522 15.37 -13.91 -9.81
CA ALA A 522 15.42 -15.37 -9.70
C ALA A 522 15.58 -16.07 -11.06
N LEU A 523 15.14 -15.43 -12.16
CA LEU A 523 15.17 -16.00 -13.51
C LEU A 523 16.46 -15.69 -14.27
N ASP A 524 17.08 -14.55 -14.03
CA ASP A 524 18.20 -14.11 -14.84
C ASP A 524 19.54 -14.46 -14.19
N VAL A 525 20.39 -15.14 -14.96
CA VAL A 525 21.71 -15.54 -14.48
C VAL A 525 22.64 -14.35 -14.21
N ASN A 526 22.40 -13.21 -14.88
CA ASN A 526 23.18 -11.97 -14.75
C ASN A 526 22.74 -11.07 -13.59
N LYS A 527 21.79 -11.52 -12.76
CA LYS A 527 21.32 -10.78 -11.57
C LYS A 527 21.55 -11.63 -10.32
N ARG A 528 21.92 -10.98 -9.21
CA ARG A 528 22.17 -11.61 -7.91
C ARG A 528 21.60 -10.76 -6.78
N VAL A 529 21.30 -11.42 -5.67
CA VAL A 529 21.00 -10.78 -4.39
C VAL A 529 22.15 -11.06 -3.44
N LEU A 530 22.64 -10.02 -2.80
CA LEU A 530 23.56 -10.07 -1.68
C LEU A 530 22.79 -9.80 -0.40
N TYR A 531 22.86 -10.71 0.58
CA TYR A 531 22.24 -10.52 1.89
C TYR A 531 23.28 -10.26 2.96
N ALA A 532 23.01 -9.28 3.82
CA ALA A 532 23.65 -9.17 5.12
C ALA A 532 22.80 -9.92 6.16
N ARG A 533 23.39 -10.92 6.82
CA ARG A 533 22.72 -11.71 7.87
C ARG A 533 23.44 -11.57 9.20
N ASP A 534 22.66 -11.52 10.28
CA ASP A 534 23.19 -11.59 11.64
C ASP A 534 23.65 -13.02 12.02
N SER A 535 24.17 -13.17 13.24
CA SER A 535 24.56 -14.48 13.80
C SER A 535 23.43 -15.50 13.93
N ARG A 536 22.15 -15.07 13.86
CA ARG A 536 20.96 -15.95 13.89
C ARG A 536 20.47 -16.30 12.49
N GLY A 537 21.08 -15.74 11.44
CA GLY A 537 20.68 -15.90 10.05
C GLY A 537 19.58 -14.95 9.59
N SER A 538 19.15 -14.01 10.44
CA SER A 538 18.15 -12.99 10.09
C SER A 538 18.72 -12.02 9.07
N VAL A 539 17.97 -11.73 8.00
CA VAL A 539 18.37 -10.72 7.01
C VAL A 539 18.23 -9.33 7.61
N LEU A 540 19.35 -8.59 7.66
CA LEU A 540 19.41 -7.21 8.14
C LEU A 540 19.20 -6.21 7.00
N ALA A 541 19.83 -6.50 5.86
CA ALA A 541 19.79 -5.68 4.66
C ALA A 541 20.08 -6.53 3.43
N ARG A 542 19.76 -5.99 2.26
CA ARG A 542 20.00 -6.64 0.97
C ARG A 542 20.45 -5.65 -0.09
N GLN A 543 21.23 -6.13 -1.04
CA GLN A 543 21.64 -5.39 -2.23
C GLN A 543 21.42 -6.27 -3.45
N LEU A 544 21.05 -5.64 -4.57
CA LEU A 544 21.02 -6.34 -5.86
C LEU A 544 22.32 -6.04 -6.57
N LEU A 545 22.84 -7.04 -7.28
CA LEU A 545 24.00 -6.90 -8.14
C LEU A 545 23.62 -7.39 -9.53
N ALA A 546 24.11 -6.71 -10.55
CA ALA A 546 24.03 -7.20 -11.93
C ALA A 546 25.35 -6.99 -12.66
N ILE A 547 25.48 -7.60 -13.83
CA ILE A 547 26.53 -7.28 -14.78
C ILE A 547 25.87 -6.59 -15.97
N SER A 548 26.39 -5.41 -16.33
CA SER A 548 25.93 -4.65 -17.49
C SER A 548 26.37 -5.27 -18.80
N ASP A 549 25.84 -4.75 -19.91
CA ASP A 549 26.18 -5.19 -21.26
C ASP A 549 27.67 -4.98 -21.60
N ASP A 550 28.31 -4.00 -20.94
CA ASP A 550 29.74 -3.66 -21.08
C ASP A 550 30.66 -4.33 -20.03
N ASP A 551 30.23 -5.44 -19.42
CA ASP A 551 31.01 -6.19 -18.42
C ASP A 551 31.41 -5.35 -17.19
N THR A 552 30.50 -4.50 -16.69
CA THR A 552 30.69 -3.75 -15.44
C THR A 552 29.84 -4.33 -14.32
N LEU A 553 30.38 -4.44 -13.10
CA LEU A 553 29.61 -4.82 -11.92
C LEU A 553 28.74 -3.63 -11.49
N VAL A 554 27.43 -3.83 -11.47
CA VAL A 554 26.44 -2.81 -11.15
C VAL A 554 25.81 -3.11 -9.78
N PRO A 555 26.27 -2.46 -8.70
CA PRO A 555 25.57 -2.49 -7.43
C PRO A 555 24.34 -1.59 -7.49
N PHE A 556 23.18 -2.10 -7.05
CA PHE A 556 22.00 -1.28 -6.80
C PHE A 556 21.94 -0.83 -5.33
N SER A 557 21.05 0.09 -5.00
CA SER A 557 20.91 0.61 -3.63
C SER A 557 20.75 -0.49 -2.57
N VAL A 558 21.34 -0.27 -1.39
CA VAL A 558 21.16 -1.12 -0.21
C VAL A 558 19.79 -0.87 0.42
N TYR A 559 19.06 -1.94 0.73
CA TYR A 559 17.74 -1.89 1.35
C TYR A 559 17.70 -2.58 2.72
N PRO A 560 16.91 -2.07 3.69
CA PRO A 560 16.03 -0.89 3.56
C PRO A 560 16.83 0.41 3.39
N LYS A 561 16.23 1.45 2.78
CA LYS A 561 16.92 2.75 2.58
C LYS A 561 17.37 3.40 3.89
N SER A 562 16.74 3.02 5.01
CA SER A 562 17.15 3.40 6.37
C SER A 562 18.32 2.60 6.95
N THR A 563 19.01 1.80 6.14
CA THR A 563 20.16 1.00 6.58
C THR A 563 21.26 1.89 7.15
N ALA A 564 21.81 1.52 8.32
CA ALA A 564 22.83 2.31 8.98
C ALA A 564 24.11 2.44 8.12
N PRO A 565 24.80 3.61 8.14
CA PRO A 565 26.00 3.84 7.32
C PRO A 565 27.10 2.80 7.48
N ALA A 566 27.30 2.26 8.69
CA ALA A 566 28.29 1.20 8.94
C ALA A 566 27.98 -0.11 8.19
N LEU A 567 26.69 -0.43 8.02
CA LEU A 567 26.28 -1.59 7.25
C LEU A 567 26.36 -1.31 5.74
N GLN A 568 26.00 -0.10 5.29
CA GLN A 568 26.23 0.31 3.89
C GLN A 568 27.71 0.24 3.51
N ALA A 569 28.62 0.73 4.35
CA ALA A 569 30.07 0.62 4.12
C ALA A 569 30.53 -0.84 3.95
N LEU A 570 29.92 -1.78 4.69
CA LEU A 570 30.23 -3.20 4.56
C LEU A 570 29.78 -3.78 3.20
N PHE A 571 28.68 -3.29 2.62
CA PHE A 571 28.28 -3.64 1.25
C PHE A 571 29.28 -3.07 0.23
N LEU A 572 29.72 -1.82 0.39
CA LEU A 572 30.74 -1.24 -0.49
C LEU A 572 32.06 -2.02 -0.45
N ASP A 573 32.51 -2.42 0.75
CA ASP A 573 33.69 -3.29 0.91
C ASP A 573 33.52 -4.61 0.15
N TYR A 574 32.32 -5.20 0.21
CA TYR A 574 31.99 -6.41 -0.55
C TYR A 574 32.04 -6.17 -2.06
N ASP A 575 31.42 -5.10 -2.54
CA ASP A 575 31.31 -4.77 -3.96
C ASP A 575 32.70 -4.52 -4.58
N LEU A 576 33.58 -3.80 -3.86
CA LEU A 576 34.97 -3.58 -4.27
C LEU A 576 35.74 -4.90 -4.37
N ALA A 577 35.66 -5.74 -3.33
CA ALA A 577 36.33 -7.04 -3.32
C ALA A 577 35.78 -7.98 -4.40
N PHE A 578 34.48 -7.89 -4.69
CA PHE A 578 33.84 -8.73 -5.69
C PHE A 578 34.18 -8.29 -7.11
N ALA A 579 34.19 -6.98 -7.38
CA ALA A 579 34.66 -6.41 -8.63
C ALA A 579 36.12 -6.81 -8.92
N GLU A 580 36.99 -6.71 -7.92
CA GLU A 580 38.39 -7.14 -8.01
C GLU A 580 38.50 -8.65 -8.32
N ALA A 581 37.77 -9.51 -7.60
CA ALA A 581 37.77 -10.95 -7.82
C ALA A 581 37.30 -11.33 -9.24
N LEU A 582 36.27 -10.63 -9.75
CA LEU A 582 35.76 -10.81 -11.10
C LEU A 582 36.73 -10.27 -12.16
N GLY A 583 37.51 -9.23 -11.83
CA GLY A 583 38.32 -8.48 -12.79
C GLY A 583 37.48 -7.53 -13.66
N LEU A 584 36.38 -7.02 -13.10
CA LEU A 584 35.45 -6.11 -13.76
C LEU A 584 35.52 -4.71 -13.12
N PRO A 585 35.26 -3.63 -13.88
CA PRO A 585 35.04 -2.32 -13.28
C PRO A 585 33.80 -2.35 -12.36
N LEU A 586 33.79 -1.47 -11.37
CA LEU A 586 32.63 -1.21 -10.52
C LEU A 586 31.94 0.07 -11.01
N ASN A 587 30.63 0.03 -11.26
CA ASN A 587 29.83 1.23 -11.55
C ASN A 587 29.67 2.06 -10.27
N ASP A 588 29.88 3.37 -10.36
CA ASP A 588 29.88 4.30 -9.22
C ASP A 588 28.54 5.04 -9.00
N GLY A 589 27.49 4.67 -9.75
CA GLY A 589 26.15 5.22 -9.64
C GLY A 589 25.91 6.52 -10.41
N ARG A 590 26.92 7.07 -11.11
CA ARG A 590 26.77 8.34 -11.85
C ARG A 590 25.98 8.20 -13.15
N GLU A 591 26.05 7.03 -13.76
CA GLU A 591 25.35 6.68 -14.99
C GLU A 591 24.62 5.35 -14.80
N ASP A 592 23.35 5.31 -15.20
CA ASP A 592 22.59 4.07 -15.24
C ASP A 592 23.17 3.15 -16.30
N ALA A 593 23.65 1.99 -15.87
CA ALA A 593 24.16 0.97 -16.76
C ALA A 593 23.02 0.12 -17.32
N GLU A 594 23.06 -0.17 -18.62
CA GLU A 594 22.12 -1.11 -19.25
C GLU A 594 22.40 -2.54 -18.77
N VAL A 595 21.36 -3.24 -18.33
CA VAL A 595 21.42 -4.62 -17.82
C VAL A 595 20.52 -5.52 -18.66
N GLU A 596 21.12 -6.47 -19.39
CA GLU A 596 20.37 -7.43 -20.22
C GLU A 596 19.31 -8.21 -19.42
N LEU A 597 18.17 -8.50 -20.06
CA LEU A 597 17.16 -9.46 -19.61
C LEU A 597 17.39 -10.80 -20.30
N VAL A 598 17.87 -11.82 -19.58
CA VAL A 598 18.30 -13.09 -20.18
C VAL A 598 17.12 -14.06 -20.38
N LEU A 599 16.33 -14.25 -19.33
CA LEU A 599 15.12 -15.10 -19.28
C LEU A 599 13.89 -14.33 -18.86
N SER A 600 14.07 -13.28 -18.05
CA SER A 600 13.03 -12.35 -17.68
C SER A 600 12.63 -11.47 -18.88
N THR A 601 11.46 -10.86 -18.78
CA THR A 601 10.88 -9.95 -19.79
C THR A 601 10.77 -8.52 -19.30
N SER A 602 10.89 -8.32 -17.99
CA SER A 602 10.77 -7.03 -17.31
C SER A 602 11.61 -7.07 -16.04
N PHE A 603 12.27 -5.95 -15.74
CA PHE A 603 13.00 -5.72 -14.51
C PHE A 603 12.98 -4.22 -14.21
N TRP A 604 12.52 -3.85 -13.02
CA TRP A 604 12.55 -2.48 -12.53
C TRP A 604 13.63 -2.33 -11.46
N HIS A 605 14.34 -1.20 -11.45
CA HIS A 605 15.31 -0.81 -10.43
C HIS A 605 15.30 0.70 -10.20
N ASP A 606 15.83 1.14 -9.04
CA ASP A 606 15.97 2.56 -8.67
C ASP A 606 17.18 3.25 -9.32
N GLY A 607 17.97 2.49 -10.09
CA GLY A 607 19.25 2.93 -10.63
C GLY A 607 20.43 2.36 -9.85
N ALA A 608 21.64 2.51 -10.40
CA ALA A 608 22.86 2.09 -9.75
C ALA A 608 23.08 2.86 -8.43
N TRP A 609 23.76 2.25 -7.46
CA TRP A 609 24.00 2.86 -6.17
C TRP A 609 25.08 3.94 -6.27
N ASP A 610 24.69 5.21 -6.15
CA ASP A 610 25.64 6.31 -5.95
C ASP A 610 26.16 6.29 -4.51
N PHE A 611 27.33 5.69 -4.32
CA PHE A 611 28.06 5.70 -3.06
C PHE A 611 29.09 6.84 -2.98
N THR A 612 29.11 7.74 -3.96
CA THR A 612 30.00 8.92 -3.98
C THR A 612 29.36 10.14 -3.35
N THR A 613 28.02 10.23 -3.43
CA THR A 613 27.25 11.26 -2.75
C THR A 613 26.74 10.69 -1.42
N PRO A 614 27.06 11.30 -0.26
CA PRO A 614 26.38 10.94 0.98
C PRO A 614 24.88 11.09 0.74
N GLU A 615 24.07 10.04 0.96
CA GLU A 615 22.61 10.12 0.91
C GLU A 615 22.14 11.10 2.01
N ALA A 616 22.24 12.40 1.74
CA ALA A 616 21.67 13.44 2.56
C ALA A 616 20.15 13.39 2.37
N GLU A 617 19.43 13.12 3.47
CA GLU A 617 18.02 13.51 3.65
C GLU A 617 16.92 12.77 2.87
N THR A 618 17.17 11.67 2.16
CA THR A 618 16.05 10.87 1.57
C THR A 618 15.33 9.94 2.57
N ALA A 619 15.73 9.93 3.84
CA ALA A 619 15.10 9.15 4.92
C ALA A 619 13.64 9.56 5.26
N ALA A 620 13.10 10.63 4.67
CA ALA A 620 11.74 11.12 4.94
C ALA A 620 10.61 10.26 4.34
N TRP A 621 10.90 9.31 3.45
CA TRP A 621 9.90 8.35 2.98
C TRP A 621 9.75 7.24 4.02
N SER A 622 8.89 7.53 5.00
CA SER A 622 8.51 6.70 6.15
C SER A 622 8.10 5.28 5.77
N SER A 623 9.09 4.41 5.57
CA SER A 623 8.93 3.00 5.90
C SER A 623 8.94 2.88 7.43
N PRO A 624 7.96 2.20 8.05
CA PRO A 624 7.98 2.00 9.49
C PRO A 624 9.31 1.35 9.90
N ALA A 625 9.85 1.78 11.04
CA ALA A 625 11.09 1.24 11.59
C ALA A 625 11.05 -0.30 11.58
N PRO A 626 12.17 -0.99 11.27
CA PRO A 626 12.21 -2.43 11.28
C PRO A 626 11.78 -2.93 12.66
N VAL A 627 10.68 -3.70 12.69
CA VAL A 627 10.22 -4.37 13.90
C VAL A 627 11.30 -5.37 14.28
N SER A 628 11.98 -5.13 15.39
CA SER A 628 12.88 -6.10 15.99
C SER A 628 12.10 -7.37 16.30
N HIS A 629 12.40 -8.45 15.58
CA HIS A 629 11.84 -9.76 15.87
C HIS A 629 12.55 -10.36 17.09
N PRO A 630 11.81 -10.95 18.06
CA PRO A 630 12.38 -11.85 19.06
C PRO A 630 13.01 -13.10 18.43
#